data_AF-A0A7X1DGB6-F1
#
_entry.id   AF-A0A7X1DGB6-F1
#
_cell.length_a   1.000
_cell.length_b   1.000
_cell.length_c   1.000
_cell.angle_alpha   90.00
_cell.angle_beta   90.00
_cell.angle_gamma   90.00
#
_symmetry.space_group_name_H-M   'P 1'
#
loop_
_entity.id
_entity.type
_entity.pdbx_description
1 polymer ?
#
loop_
_entity_poly.entity_id
_entity_poly.type
_entity_poly.pdbx_seq_one_letter_code
_entity_poly.pdbx_strand_id
1 'polypeptide(L)'
;MVDVESLGLDDLTRYTLLEQPSPLLCADRIDYFLRDMLVYGHVSRCEVDAFLEALCVIDGRFVITSEEMALWYIRNYERYVSFVLLEPKNVYSAWKMSEILRYAMQKHYIEIDLLKHSTDNNIIAHLQGIHDTNLQRELATLHPDIAVEINNQTYDFYMTGKTRIVDPLVLTERGAVPISTINKEAQESIQFLEKQFEIGSFIRQIHV
;
A
#
# COMPACT_ATOMS: atom_id res chain seq x y z
N MET A 1 21.64 -3.77 24.29
CA MET A 1 20.28 -4.25 23.94
C MET A 1 19.32 -3.19 24.41
N VAL A 2 18.46 -2.70 23.53
CA VAL A 2 17.40 -1.75 23.92
C VAL A 2 16.37 -2.54 24.71
N ASP A 3 16.05 -2.09 25.91
CA ASP A 3 14.96 -2.65 26.70
C ASP A 3 13.64 -2.25 26.02
N VAL A 4 12.97 -3.21 25.39
CA VAL A 4 11.77 -2.97 24.58
C VAL A 4 10.59 -2.54 25.44
N GLU A 5 10.53 -2.96 26.72
CA GLU A 5 9.50 -2.49 27.66
C GLU A 5 9.72 -1.01 28.01
N SER A 6 10.98 -0.57 28.10
CA SER A 6 11.32 0.84 28.35
C SER A 6 10.96 1.79 27.19
N LEU A 7 10.73 1.25 25.98
CA LEU A 7 10.32 2.04 24.83
C LEU A 7 8.85 2.50 24.93
N GLY A 8 8.01 1.90 25.77
CA GLY A 8 6.60 2.31 25.87
C GLY A 8 5.87 2.28 24.53
N LEU A 9 6.07 1.20 23.77
CA LEU A 9 5.45 0.98 22.44
C LEU A 9 3.92 0.77 22.53
N ASP A 10 3.38 0.67 23.74
CA ASP A 10 1.96 0.65 24.05
C ASP A 10 1.28 2.01 23.85
N ASP A 11 2.03 3.12 23.88
CA ASP A 11 1.55 4.46 23.57
C ASP A 11 2.24 5.05 22.32
N LEU A 12 1.68 4.72 21.15
CA LEU A 12 2.17 5.23 19.87
C LEU A 12 2.03 6.74 19.70
N THR A 13 1.24 7.43 20.54
CA THR A 13 1.08 8.90 20.45
C THR A 13 2.38 9.66 20.73
N ARG A 14 3.32 9.01 21.42
CA ARG A 14 4.67 9.52 21.70
C ARG A 14 5.59 9.48 20.47
N TYR A 15 5.22 8.70 19.46
CA TYR A 15 6.00 8.45 18.25
C TYR A 15 5.35 9.14 17.05
N THR A 16 5.23 10.45 17.12
CA THR A 16 4.53 11.26 16.11
C THR A 16 5.07 11.07 14.68
N LEU A 17 6.34 10.73 14.50
CA LEU A 17 6.88 10.44 13.18
C LEU A 17 6.56 9.02 12.68
N LEU A 18 6.36 8.06 13.60
CA LEU A 18 6.11 6.66 13.24
C LEU A 18 4.75 6.53 12.54
N GLU A 19 3.71 7.14 13.13
CA GLU A 19 2.35 7.09 12.62
C GLU A 19 1.71 8.48 12.63
N GLN A 20 1.11 8.85 11.50
CA GLN A 20 0.35 10.08 11.33
C GLN A 20 -0.98 9.75 10.64
N PRO A 21 -2.07 10.48 10.93
CA PRO A 21 -3.31 10.31 10.18
C PRO A 21 -3.09 10.65 8.70
N SER A 22 -3.72 9.87 7.82
CA SER A 22 -3.81 10.22 6.39
C SER A 22 -4.46 11.61 6.24
N PRO A 23 -4.00 12.48 5.34
CA PRO A 23 -3.01 12.24 4.27
C PRO A 23 -1.57 12.63 4.62
N LEU A 24 -1.24 12.87 5.90
CA LEU A 24 0.11 13.26 6.28
C LEU A 24 1.11 12.11 6.11
N LEU A 25 2.36 12.46 5.80
CA LEU A 25 3.45 11.49 5.77
C LEU A 25 3.79 11.01 7.19
N CYS A 26 4.08 9.72 7.29
CA CYS A 26 4.72 9.09 8.44
C CYS A 26 5.85 8.19 7.96
N ALA A 27 6.65 7.67 8.89
CA ALA A 27 7.82 6.86 8.58
C ALA A 27 7.43 5.61 7.79
N ASP A 28 6.32 4.96 8.13
CA ASP A 28 5.80 3.79 7.40
C ASP A 28 5.51 4.13 5.93
N ARG A 29 4.76 5.20 5.67
CA ARG A 29 4.40 5.62 4.30
C ARG A 29 5.61 5.99 3.46
N ILE A 30 6.61 6.62 4.06
CA ILE A 30 7.85 6.97 3.39
C ILE A 30 8.67 5.70 3.11
N ASP A 31 8.80 4.80 4.09
CA ASP A 31 9.63 3.59 3.97
C ASP A 31 9.10 2.65 2.89
N TYR A 32 7.84 2.20 2.98
CA TYR A 32 7.33 1.23 2.00
C TYR A 32 7.33 1.83 0.58
N PHE A 33 7.01 3.12 0.45
CA PHE A 33 6.96 3.76 -0.86
C PHE A 33 8.36 3.81 -1.49
N LEU A 34 9.36 4.34 -0.78
CA LEU A 34 10.72 4.46 -1.31
C LEU A 34 11.35 3.08 -1.52
N ARG A 35 11.12 2.14 -0.59
CA ARG A 35 11.60 0.76 -0.69
C ARG A 35 11.05 0.08 -1.93
N ASP A 36 9.74 0.11 -2.12
CA ASP A 36 9.09 -0.55 -3.25
C ASP A 36 9.51 0.10 -4.57
N MET A 37 9.46 1.43 -4.65
CA MET A 37 9.83 2.15 -5.88
C MET A 37 11.29 1.94 -6.27
N LEU A 38 12.18 1.81 -5.29
CA LEU A 38 13.59 1.48 -5.53
C LEU A 38 13.76 0.02 -5.96
N VAL A 39 13.14 -0.92 -5.26
CA VAL A 39 13.25 -2.37 -5.54
C VAL A 39 12.65 -2.72 -6.90
N TYR A 40 11.54 -2.09 -7.27
CA TYR A 40 10.89 -2.28 -8.57
C TYR A 40 11.56 -1.47 -9.70
N GLY A 41 12.58 -0.66 -9.39
CA GLY A 41 13.34 0.10 -10.38
C GLY A 41 12.59 1.28 -10.99
N HIS A 42 11.58 1.81 -10.31
CA HIS A 42 10.84 3.00 -10.75
C HIS A 42 11.54 4.32 -10.41
N VAL A 43 12.39 4.32 -9.37
CA VAL A 43 13.26 5.44 -8.98
C VAL A 43 14.68 4.92 -8.73
N SER A 44 15.65 5.78 -8.95
CA SER A 44 17.06 5.50 -8.69
C SER A 44 17.43 5.76 -7.23
N ARG A 45 18.58 5.19 -6.79
CA ARG A 45 19.13 5.47 -5.47
C ARG A 45 19.44 6.97 -5.29
N CYS A 46 19.93 7.64 -6.33
CA CYS A 46 20.22 9.07 -6.30
C CYS A 46 18.96 9.91 -6.05
N GLU A 47 17.83 9.54 -6.66
CA GLU A 47 16.55 10.23 -6.42
C GLU A 47 16.04 10.00 -5.01
N VAL A 48 16.17 8.76 -4.49
CA VAL A 48 15.81 8.45 -3.10
C VAL A 48 16.65 9.27 -2.13
N ASP A 49 17.97 9.33 -2.33
CA ASP A 49 18.88 10.11 -1.47
C ASP A 49 18.52 11.61 -1.54
N ALA A 50 18.24 12.14 -2.74
CA ALA A 50 17.81 13.54 -2.90
C ALA A 50 16.47 13.85 -2.20
N PHE A 51 15.51 12.92 -2.25
CA PHE A 51 14.25 13.07 -1.50
C PHE A 51 14.49 13.08 0.01
N LEU A 52 15.34 12.18 0.52
CA LEU A 52 15.67 12.09 1.94
C LEU A 52 16.42 13.34 2.43
N GLU A 53 17.31 13.91 1.62
CA GLU A 53 17.97 15.19 1.92
C GLU A 53 16.99 16.37 1.98
N ALA A 54 15.90 16.30 1.22
CA ALA A 54 14.82 17.29 1.24
C ALA A 54 13.82 17.08 2.38
N LEU A 55 13.98 16.07 3.23
CA LEU A 55 13.05 15.76 4.31
C LEU A 55 13.54 16.35 5.63
N CYS A 56 12.68 17.10 6.32
CA CYS A 56 12.95 17.59 7.67
C CYS A 56 11.77 17.34 8.61
N VAL A 57 11.96 17.64 9.89
CA VAL A 57 10.94 17.48 10.92
C VAL A 57 10.63 18.84 11.53
N ILE A 58 9.36 19.24 11.50
CA ILE A 58 8.85 20.47 12.13
C ILE A 58 7.62 20.08 12.95
N ASP A 59 7.63 20.41 14.24
CA ASP A 59 6.56 20.12 15.18
C ASP A 59 6.10 18.65 15.15
N GLY A 60 7.06 17.73 15.11
CA GLY A 60 6.79 16.28 15.09
C GLY A 60 6.15 15.75 13.81
N ARG A 61 6.23 16.49 12.70
CA ARG A 61 5.72 16.09 11.38
C ARG A 61 6.82 16.14 10.34
N PHE A 62 6.78 15.22 9.39
CA PHE A 62 7.62 15.27 8.21
C PHE A 62 7.20 16.44 7.31
N VAL A 63 8.18 17.23 6.89
CA VAL A 63 8.02 18.37 5.97
C VAL A 63 9.07 18.26 4.89
N ILE A 64 8.67 18.46 3.64
CA ILE A 64 9.55 18.50 2.49
C ILE A 64 10.03 19.94 2.29
N THR A 65 11.33 20.14 2.14
CA THR A 65 11.95 21.47 2.14
C THR A 65 11.79 22.23 0.83
N SER A 66 11.40 21.55 -0.25
CA SER A 66 11.16 22.18 -1.56
C SER A 66 9.87 21.69 -2.22
N GLU A 67 9.20 22.61 -2.91
CA GLU A 67 8.01 22.30 -3.71
C GLU A 67 8.34 21.31 -4.83
N GLU A 68 9.51 21.45 -5.48
CA GLU A 68 9.96 20.54 -6.53
C GLU A 68 10.04 19.09 -6.05
N MET A 69 10.63 18.87 -4.87
CA MET A 69 10.77 17.51 -4.33
C MET A 69 9.42 16.95 -3.84
N ALA A 70 8.54 17.81 -3.34
CA ALA A 70 7.17 17.41 -3.01
C ALA A 70 6.40 16.99 -4.26
N LEU A 71 6.59 17.67 -5.40
CA LEU A 71 6.01 17.25 -6.67
C LEU A 71 6.61 15.96 -7.21
N TRP A 72 7.94 15.79 -7.10
CA TRP A 72 8.58 14.52 -7.41
C TRP A 72 7.95 13.37 -6.60
N TYR A 73 7.69 13.59 -5.31
CA TYR A 73 7.05 12.60 -4.45
C TYR A 73 5.62 12.29 -4.93
N ILE A 74 4.79 13.31 -5.16
CA ILE A 74 3.40 13.12 -5.62
C ILE A 74 3.34 12.38 -6.95
N ARG A 75 4.15 12.77 -7.96
CA ARG A 75 4.19 12.10 -9.26
C ARG A 75 4.57 10.63 -9.15
N ASN A 76 5.59 10.32 -8.34
CA ASN A 76 6.01 8.94 -8.15
C ASN A 76 5.02 8.15 -7.28
N TYR A 77 4.35 8.80 -6.33
CA TYR A 77 3.34 8.17 -5.51
C TYR A 77 2.08 7.83 -6.32
N GLU A 78 1.65 8.69 -7.24
CA GLU A 78 0.58 8.37 -8.19
C GLU A 78 0.93 7.14 -9.03
N ARG A 79 2.15 7.08 -9.57
CA ARG A 79 2.67 5.90 -10.29
C ARG A 79 2.68 4.66 -9.41
N TYR A 80 3.11 4.77 -8.16
CA TYR A 80 3.13 3.69 -7.18
C TYR A 80 1.71 3.15 -6.92
N VAL A 81 0.72 4.04 -6.78
CA VAL A 81 -0.68 3.62 -6.63
C VAL A 81 -1.12 2.82 -7.86
N SER A 82 -0.84 3.28 -9.08
CA SER A 82 -1.27 2.59 -10.30
C SER A 82 -0.55 1.26 -10.56
N PHE A 83 0.77 1.20 -10.38
CA PHE A 83 1.57 0.02 -10.75
C PHE A 83 1.73 -1.00 -9.62
N VAL A 84 1.45 -0.61 -8.38
CA VAL A 84 1.63 -1.50 -7.23
C VAL A 84 0.31 -1.68 -6.48
N LEU A 85 -0.29 -0.60 -5.97
CA LEU A 85 -1.42 -0.73 -5.03
C LEU A 85 -2.73 -1.15 -5.71
N LEU A 86 -3.01 -0.60 -6.89
CA LEU A 86 -4.23 -0.83 -7.66
C LEU A 86 -3.97 -1.58 -8.97
N GLU A 87 -2.79 -2.20 -9.10
CA GLU A 87 -2.50 -3.04 -10.25
C GLU A 87 -3.47 -4.24 -10.27
N PRO A 88 -4.13 -4.54 -11.41
CA PRO A 88 -5.19 -5.54 -11.47
C PRO A 88 -4.84 -6.92 -10.91
N LYS A 89 -3.65 -7.45 -11.18
CA LYS A 89 -3.19 -8.75 -10.64
C LYS A 89 -2.95 -8.69 -9.14
N ASN A 90 -2.44 -7.58 -8.63
CA ASN A 90 -2.27 -7.39 -7.18
C ASN A 90 -3.62 -7.35 -6.45
N VAL A 91 -4.58 -6.59 -6.99
CA VAL A 91 -5.95 -6.54 -6.48
C VAL A 91 -6.60 -7.93 -6.53
N TYR A 92 -6.47 -8.62 -7.67
CA TYR A 92 -6.95 -9.99 -7.83
C TYR A 92 -6.36 -10.96 -6.82
N SER A 93 -5.04 -10.96 -6.67
CA SER A 93 -4.34 -11.90 -5.80
C SER A 93 -4.73 -11.68 -4.33
N ALA A 94 -4.83 -10.41 -3.91
CA ALA A 94 -5.28 -10.07 -2.56
C ALA A 94 -6.72 -10.53 -2.29
N TRP A 95 -7.64 -10.29 -3.23
CA TRP A 95 -9.02 -10.74 -3.12
C TRP A 95 -9.10 -12.27 -3.11
N LYS A 96 -8.48 -12.94 -4.08
CA LYS A 96 -8.50 -14.39 -4.24
C LYS A 96 -7.91 -15.10 -3.02
N MET A 97 -6.79 -14.61 -2.48
CA MET A 97 -6.23 -15.14 -1.24
C MET A 97 -7.18 -14.97 -0.06
N SER A 98 -7.87 -13.82 0.02
CA SER A 98 -8.87 -13.58 1.08
C SER A 98 -10.05 -14.56 1.00
N GLU A 99 -10.52 -14.89 -0.21
CA GLU A 99 -11.55 -15.92 -0.43
C GLU A 99 -11.05 -17.31 -0.03
N ILE A 100 -9.83 -17.68 -0.44
CA ILE A 100 -9.20 -18.97 -0.12
C ILE A 100 -9.05 -19.14 1.39
N LEU A 101 -8.52 -18.13 2.09
CA LEU A 101 -8.34 -18.17 3.54
C LEU A 101 -9.69 -18.27 4.25
N ARG A 102 -10.70 -17.51 3.79
CA ARG A 102 -12.07 -17.60 4.35
C ARG A 102 -12.65 -19.01 4.17
N TYR A 103 -12.51 -19.59 2.98
CA TYR A 103 -12.97 -20.94 2.69
C TYR A 103 -12.28 -21.97 3.60
N ALA A 104 -10.95 -21.89 3.70
CA ALA A 104 -10.17 -22.79 4.55
C ALA A 104 -10.55 -22.67 6.03
N MET A 105 -10.82 -21.45 6.52
CA MET A 105 -11.33 -21.23 7.89
C MET A 105 -12.73 -21.80 8.09
N GLN A 106 -13.66 -21.59 7.14
CA GLN A 106 -15.02 -22.16 7.20
C GLN A 106 -15.04 -23.69 7.18
N LYS A 107 -14.04 -24.30 6.53
CA LYS A 107 -13.83 -25.75 6.50
C LYS A 107 -13.02 -26.28 7.69
N HIS A 108 -12.58 -25.41 8.60
CA HIS A 108 -11.70 -25.74 9.71
C HIS A 108 -10.36 -26.36 9.29
N TYR A 109 -9.89 -26.05 8.09
CA TYR A 109 -8.56 -26.46 7.62
C TYR A 109 -7.44 -25.60 8.21
N ILE A 110 -7.76 -24.36 8.54
CA ILE A 110 -6.89 -23.43 9.26
C ILE A 110 -7.71 -22.72 10.34
N GLU A 111 -7.02 -22.33 11.41
CA GLU A 111 -7.58 -21.46 12.44
C GLU A 111 -6.83 -20.13 12.47
N ILE A 112 -7.43 -19.13 13.11
CA ILE A 112 -6.80 -17.80 13.25
C ILE A 112 -5.45 -17.88 13.95
N ASP A 113 -5.26 -18.84 14.86
CA ASP A 113 -4.02 -19.04 15.60
C ASP A 113 -2.86 -19.44 14.69
N LEU A 114 -3.13 -20.31 13.71
CA LEU A 114 -2.16 -20.68 12.68
C LEU A 114 -1.68 -19.44 11.92
N LEU A 115 -2.59 -18.54 11.55
CA LEU A 115 -2.25 -17.30 10.84
C LEU A 115 -1.38 -16.35 11.67
N LYS A 116 -1.58 -16.30 13.00
CA LYS A 116 -0.80 -15.43 13.90
C LYS A 116 0.66 -15.88 14.07
N HIS A 117 0.91 -17.18 13.95
CA HIS A 117 2.19 -17.79 14.29
C HIS A 117 2.92 -18.42 13.10
N SER A 118 2.39 -18.27 11.89
CA SER A 118 2.97 -18.80 10.65
C SER A 118 3.56 -17.71 9.76
N THR A 119 4.23 -18.17 8.70
CA THR A 119 4.72 -17.35 7.60
C THR A 119 3.93 -17.66 6.32
N ASP A 120 4.01 -16.79 5.32
CA ASP A 120 3.36 -16.99 4.02
C ASP A 120 3.69 -18.36 3.42
N ASN A 121 4.98 -18.74 3.39
CA ASN A 121 5.42 -20.03 2.87
C ASN A 121 4.78 -21.22 3.61
N ASN A 122 4.68 -21.14 4.94
CA ASN A 122 4.09 -22.20 5.75
C ASN A 122 2.57 -22.31 5.51
N ILE A 123 1.88 -21.17 5.42
CA ILE A 123 0.45 -21.13 5.13
C ILE A 123 0.17 -21.69 3.73
N ILE A 124 0.94 -21.28 2.72
CA ILE A 124 0.77 -21.78 1.35
C ILE A 124 1.04 -23.29 1.28
N ALA A 125 2.13 -23.78 1.89
CA ALA A 125 2.44 -25.20 1.91
C ALA A 125 1.35 -26.03 2.64
N HIS A 126 0.84 -25.51 3.76
CA HIS A 126 -0.27 -26.13 4.48
C HIS A 126 -1.53 -26.21 3.62
N LEU A 127 -1.89 -25.11 2.94
CA LEU A 127 -3.05 -25.06 2.05
C LEU A 127 -2.92 -26.01 0.85
N GLN A 128 -1.73 -26.12 0.26
CA GLN A 128 -1.43 -27.05 -0.82
C GLN A 128 -1.50 -28.53 -0.40
N GLY A 129 -1.24 -28.83 0.88
CA GLY A 129 -1.32 -30.19 1.43
C GLY A 129 -2.75 -30.70 1.65
N ILE A 130 -3.77 -29.85 1.56
CA ILE A 130 -5.16 -30.24 1.82
C ILE A 130 -5.78 -30.91 0.60
N HIS A 131 -6.32 -32.11 0.78
CA HIS A 131 -7.02 -32.86 -0.26
C HIS A 131 -8.48 -32.40 -0.46
N ASP A 132 -8.68 -31.12 -0.79
CA ASP A 132 -9.98 -30.55 -1.20
C ASP A 132 -9.89 -30.00 -2.62
N THR A 133 -10.64 -30.60 -3.55
CA THR A 133 -10.60 -30.25 -4.98
C THR A 133 -11.01 -28.80 -5.27
N ASN A 134 -11.93 -28.22 -4.50
CA ASN A 134 -12.34 -26.83 -4.69
C ASN A 134 -11.23 -25.89 -4.22
N LEU A 135 -10.66 -26.14 -3.04
CA LEU A 135 -9.53 -25.36 -2.54
C LEU A 135 -8.34 -25.40 -3.51
N GLN A 136 -7.97 -26.59 -4.00
CA GLN A 136 -6.85 -26.74 -4.92
C GLN A 136 -7.11 -26.03 -6.26
N ARG A 137 -8.36 -26.02 -6.74
CA ARG A 137 -8.74 -25.27 -7.95
C ARG A 137 -8.56 -23.77 -7.74
N GLU A 138 -8.99 -23.23 -6.61
CA GLU A 138 -8.85 -21.80 -6.31
C GLU A 138 -7.37 -21.41 -6.14
N LEU A 139 -6.57 -22.21 -5.41
CA LEU A 139 -5.13 -21.99 -5.27
C LEU A 139 -4.43 -21.98 -6.63
N ALA A 140 -4.82 -22.85 -7.55
CA ALA A 140 -4.23 -22.91 -8.89
C ALA A 140 -4.47 -21.65 -9.73
N THR A 141 -5.41 -20.77 -9.35
CA THR A 141 -5.63 -19.48 -10.03
C THR A 141 -4.63 -18.40 -9.63
N LEU A 142 -3.86 -18.61 -8.56
CA LEU A 142 -2.82 -17.70 -8.11
C LEU A 142 -1.49 -18.00 -8.83
N HIS A 143 -1.38 -17.54 -10.08
CA HIS A 143 -0.16 -17.70 -10.88
C HIS A 143 0.13 -16.44 -11.72
N PRO A 144 1.40 -16.21 -12.12
CA PRO A 144 1.80 -14.98 -12.82
C PRO A 144 1.09 -14.73 -14.16
N ASP A 145 0.72 -15.80 -14.85
CA ASP A 145 0.09 -15.74 -16.18
C ASP A 145 -1.42 -15.46 -16.14
N ILE A 146 -2.00 -15.24 -14.94
CA ILE A 146 -3.40 -14.86 -14.81
C ILE A 146 -3.65 -13.55 -15.56
N ALA A 147 -4.66 -13.55 -16.43
CA ALA A 147 -5.09 -12.37 -17.16
C ALA A 147 -6.30 -11.75 -16.45
N VAL A 148 -6.14 -10.52 -15.98
CA VAL A 148 -7.19 -9.77 -15.28
C VAL A 148 -7.19 -8.32 -15.73
N GLU A 149 -8.37 -7.70 -15.72
CA GLU A 149 -8.55 -6.28 -16.04
C GLU A 149 -9.46 -5.59 -15.02
N ILE A 150 -9.37 -4.26 -14.96
CA ILE A 150 -10.37 -3.43 -14.29
C ILE A 150 -11.48 -3.10 -15.28
N ASN A 151 -12.72 -3.49 -14.99
CA ASN A 151 -13.87 -3.27 -15.86
C ASN A 151 -15.14 -3.02 -15.05
N ASN A 152 -15.62 -1.78 -15.03
CA ASN A 152 -16.80 -1.39 -14.25
C ASN A 152 -18.15 -1.75 -14.91
N GLN A 153 -18.15 -2.24 -16.15
CA GLN A 153 -19.36 -2.66 -16.86
C GLN A 153 -19.58 -4.17 -16.76
N THR A 154 -18.50 -4.95 -16.75
CA THR A 154 -18.53 -6.41 -16.66
C THR A 154 -17.39 -6.88 -15.79
N TYR A 155 -17.69 -7.36 -14.58
CA TYR A 155 -16.72 -7.79 -13.59
C TYR A 155 -17.17 -9.07 -12.90
N ASP A 156 -16.19 -9.82 -12.37
CA ASP A 156 -16.44 -11.04 -11.59
C ASP A 156 -16.54 -10.72 -10.10
N PHE A 157 -15.78 -9.72 -9.62
CA PHE A 157 -15.90 -9.23 -8.26
C PHE A 157 -15.53 -7.75 -8.12
N TYR A 158 -15.93 -7.21 -6.98
CA TYR A 158 -15.66 -5.83 -6.56
C TYR A 158 -14.94 -5.84 -5.21
N MET A 159 -13.96 -4.97 -5.05
CA MET A 159 -13.26 -4.79 -3.77
C MET A 159 -12.94 -3.31 -3.52
N THR A 160 -13.10 -2.89 -2.27
CA THR A 160 -12.52 -1.65 -1.76
C THR A 160 -11.24 -1.95 -1.01
N GLY A 161 -10.19 -1.21 -1.34
CA GLY A 161 -8.92 -1.26 -0.62
C GLY A 161 -8.88 -0.27 0.55
N LYS A 162 -7.80 -0.32 1.33
CA LYS A 162 -7.47 0.76 2.26
C LYS A 162 -7.09 1.99 1.43
N THR A 163 -7.73 3.13 1.70
CA THR A 163 -7.34 4.43 1.12
C THR A 163 -5.92 4.77 1.54
N ARG A 164 -5.06 5.05 0.57
CA ARG A 164 -3.63 5.38 0.79
C ARG A 164 -3.29 6.69 0.09
N ILE A 165 -3.87 7.78 0.56
CA ILE A 165 -3.63 9.13 0.03
C ILE A 165 -2.53 9.83 0.82
N VAL A 166 -1.73 10.63 0.12
CA VAL A 166 -0.67 11.45 0.71
C VAL A 166 -0.78 12.87 0.19
N ASP A 167 -0.67 13.83 1.11
CA ASP A 167 -0.59 15.26 0.82
C ASP A 167 0.53 15.82 1.71
N PRO A 168 1.80 15.64 1.29
CA PRO A 168 2.95 16.02 2.09
C PRO A 168 2.94 17.50 2.45
N LEU A 169 3.40 17.81 3.66
CA LEU A 169 3.67 19.19 4.04
C LEU A 169 4.94 19.68 3.36
N VAL A 170 4.93 20.93 2.92
CA VAL A 170 6.04 21.60 2.25
C VAL A 170 6.38 22.88 2.98
N LEU A 171 7.68 23.10 3.18
CA LEU A 171 8.18 24.30 3.81
C LEU A 171 8.03 25.49 2.87
N THR A 172 7.35 26.53 3.33
CA THR A 172 7.23 27.82 2.64
C THR A 172 7.69 28.95 3.57
N GLU A 173 7.80 30.17 3.04
CA GLU A 173 8.06 31.36 3.86
C GLU A 173 7.01 31.57 4.97
N ARG A 174 5.80 31.03 4.80
CA ARG A 174 4.68 31.14 5.75
C ARG A 174 4.58 29.94 6.69
N GLY A 175 5.55 29.02 6.65
CA GLY A 175 5.57 27.78 7.41
C GLY A 175 5.22 26.55 6.55
N ALA A 176 4.99 25.42 7.22
CA ALA A 176 4.67 24.16 6.58
C ALA A 176 3.19 24.10 6.17
N VAL A 177 2.91 23.89 4.88
CA VAL A 177 1.55 23.78 4.32
C VAL A 177 1.44 22.56 3.42
N PRO A 178 0.25 21.94 3.25
CA PRO A 178 0.09 20.81 2.32
C PRO A 178 0.37 21.24 0.87
N ILE A 179 1.08 20.39 0.11
CA ILE A 179 1.44 20.68 -1.29
C ILE A 179 0.22 20.99 -2.16
N SER A 180 -0.92 20.31 -1.91
CA SER A 180 -2.18 20.54 -2.64
C SER A 180 -2.72 21.97 -2.52
N THR A 181 -2.33 22.72 -1.48
CA THR A 181 -2.80 24.09 -1.24
C THR A 181 -2.03 25.14 -2.02
N ILE A 182 -0.82 24.81 -2.49
CA ILE A 182 0.08 25.74 -3.18
C ILE A 182 0.39 25.31 -4.61
N ASN A 183 0.21 24.03 -4.95
CA ASN A 183 0.49 23.49 -6.27
C ASN A 183 -0.73 22.78 -6.88
N LYS A 184 -1.14 23.26 -8.06
CA LYS A 184 -2.31 22.76 -8.78
C LYS A 184 -2.14 21.34 -9.31
N GLU A 185 -0.95 20.97 -9.77
CA GLU A 185 -0.68 19.62 -10.28
C GLU A 185 -0.82 18.59 -9.14
N ALA A 186 -0.25 18.90 -7.97
CA ALA A 186 -0.40 18.04 -6.81
C ALA A 186 -1.87 17.92 -6.36
N GLN A 187 -2.60 19.04 -6.35
CA GLN A 187 -4.03 19.05 -6.03
C GLN A 187 -4.83 18.13 -6.96
N GLU A 188 -4.61 18.23 -8.27
CA GLU A 188 -5.31 17.41 -9.27
C GLU A 188 -4.96 15.92 -9.14
N SER A 189 -3.68 15.60 -8.91
CA SER A 189 -3.20 14.22 -8.67
C SER A 189 -3.85 13.62 -7.43
N ILE A 190 -3.88 14.34 -6.31
CA ILE A 190 -4.48 13.87 -5.05
C ILE A 190 -5.98 13.63 -5.21
N GLN A 191 -6.71 14.58 -5.82
CA GLN A 191 -8.15 14.42 -6.08
C GLN A 191 -8.45 13.23 -7.01
N PHE A 192 -7.60 13.03 -8.02
CA PHE A 192 -7.70 11.87 -8.90
C PHE A 192 -7.55 10.57 -8.10
N LEU A 193 -6.52 10.45 -7.27
CA LEU A 193 -6.27 9.28 -6.44
C LEU A 193 -7.40 9.05 -5.42
N GLU A 194 -7.89 10.08 -4.75
CA GLU A 194 -9.03 10.00 -3.82
C GLU A 194 -10.24 9.35 -4.50
N LYS A 195 -10.56 9.82 -5.70
CA LYS A 195 -11.65 9.28 -6.50
C LYS A 195 -11.41 7.83 -6.91
N GLN A 196 -10.18 7.44 -7.27
CA GLN A 196 -9.85 6.05 -7.59
C GLN A 196 -10.10 5.12 -6.39
N PHE A 197 -9.65 5.52 -5.19
CA PHE A 197 -9.88 4.72 -3.98
C PHE A 197 -11.35 4.68 -3.56
N GLU A 198 -12.11 5.78 -3.76
CA GLU A 198 -13.55 5.82 -3.48
C GLU A 198 -14.34 4.89 -4.41
N ILE A 199 -14.01 4.87 -5.71
CA ILE A 199 -14.66 4.02 -6.70
C ILE A 199 -14.38 2.54 -6.42
N GLY A 200 -13.20 2.20 -5.89
CA GLY A 200 -12.76 0.82 -5.70
C GLY A 200 -12.38 0.13 -7.01
N SER A 201 -12.20 -1.18 -6.96
CA SER A 201 -11.74 -1.96 -8.11
C SER A 201 -12.77 -3.01 -8.52
N PHE A 202 -13.20 -2.93 -9.78
CA PHE A 202 -14.08 -3.90 -10.43
C PHE A 202 -13.22 -4.81 -11.29
N ILE A 203 -12.97 -6.04 -10.85
CA ILE A 203 -12.00 -6.92 -11.50
C ILE A 203 -12.72 -8.00 -12.32
N ARG A 204 -12.23 -8.20 -13.53
CA ARG A 204 -12.65 -9.28 -14.42
C ARG A 204 -11.47 -10.17 -14.76
N GLN A 205 -11.67 -11.48 -14.65
CA GLN A 205 -10.76 -12.48 -15.16
C GLN A 205 -11.00 -12.69 -16.66
N ILE A 206 -9.91 -12.65 -17.42
CA ILE A 206 -9.94 -12.90 -18.85
C ILE A 206 -9.56 -14.36 -19.04
N HIS A 207 -10.51 -15.15 -19.53
CA HIS A 207 -10.23 -16.51 -19.99
C HIS A 207 -9.60 -16.42 -21.38
N VAL A 208 -8.29 -16.61 -21.44
CA VAL A 208 -7.50 -16.70 -22.68
C VAL A 208 -7.41 -18.15 -23.13
#